data_AF-A0A2V8C6B7-F1
#
_entry.id   AF-A0A2V8C6B7-F1
#
_cell.length_a   1.000
_cell.length_b   1.000
_cell.length_c   1.000
_cell.angle_alpha   90.00
_cell.angle_beta   90.00
_cell.angle_gamma   90.00
#
_symmetry.space_group_name_H-M   'P 1'
#
loop_
_entity.id
_entity.type
_entity.pdbx_description
1 polymer ?
#
loop_
_entity_poly.entity_id
_entity_poly.type
_entity_poly.pdbx_seq_one_letter_code
_entity_poly.pdbx_strand_id
1 'polypeptide(L)'
;MAVEPTCARDIDAARILQMRHSMEFDKEVLKARTKKFALDFLGFVRTLANTDECRDIGDQLRRSGTGVGANYRATCRSRSR
;
A
#
# COMPACT_ATOMS: atom_id res chain seq x y z
N MET A 1 -30.04 -13.11 44.05
CA MET A 1 -28.96 -12.22 43.57
C MET A 1 -28.17 -12.98 42.52
N ALA A 2 -28.60 -12.90 41.26
CA ALA A 2 -27.85 -13.44 40.12
C ALA A 2 -27.13 -12.26 39.48
N VAL A 3 -25.82 -12.18 39.68
CA VAL A 3 -24.97 -11.22 38.97
C VAL A 3 -24.40 -11.98 37.78
N GLU A 4 -24.98 -11.74 36.61
CA GLU A 4 -24.48 -12.23 35.33
C GLU A 4 -23.08 -11.65 35.05
N PRO A 5 -22.10 -12.44 34.58
CA PRO A 5 -20.77 -11.95 34.28
C PRO A 5 -20.75 -11.33 32.88
N THR A 6 -21.15 -10.06 32.71
CA THR A 6 -20.92 -9.34 31.45
C THR A 6 -19.51 -8.75 31.43
N CYS A 7 -18.50 -9.61 31.20
CA CYS A 7 -17.08 -9.24 31.21
C CYS A 7 -16.26 -10.02 30.15
N ALA A 8 -16.79 -10.23 28.96
CA ALA A 8 -16.03 -10.54 27.74
C ALA A 8 -16.99 -10.32 26.57
N ARG A 9 -16.87 -9.25 25.78
CA ARG A 9 -16.09 -9.24 24.52
C ARG A 9 -16.26 -10.51 23.67
N ASP A 10 -17.50 -10.85 23.34
CA ASP A 10 -17.80 -11.66 22.16
C ASP A 10 -17.64 -10.78 20.92
N ILE A 11 -16.41 -10.63 20.43
CA ILE A 11 -16.22 -10.31 19.03
C ILE A 11 -16.61 -11.58 18.28
N ASP A 12 -17.86 -11.65 17.82
CA ASP A 12 -18.34 -12.77 17.00
C ASP A 12 -17.30 -13.14 15.95
N ALA A 13 -16.99 -14.43 15.82
CA ALA A 13 -16.00 -14.92 14.86
C ALA A 13 -16.28 -14.43 13.42
N ALA A 14 -17.55 -14.19 13.09
CA ALA A 14 -18.00 -13.56 11.85
C ALA A 14 -17.45 -12.14 11.65
N ARG A 15 -17.38 -11.33 12.72
CA ARG A 15 -16.85 -9.96 12.71
C ARG A 15 -15.34 -9.96 12.53
N ILE A 16 -14.63 -10.90 13.15
CA ILE A 16 -13.19 -11.11 12.94
C ILE A 16 -12.91 -11.53 11.48
N LEU A 17 -13.71 -12.44 10.93
CA LEU A 17 -13.58 -12.90 9.55
C LEU A 17 -13.84 -11.78 8.55
N GLN A 18 -14.89 -10.97 8.78
CA GLN A 18 -15.17 -9.78 7.97
C GLN A 18 -14.04 -8.76 8.04
N MET A 19 -13.52 -8.44 9.24
CA MET A 19 -12.39 -7.54 9.40
C MET A 19 -11.12 -8.05 8.70
N ARG A 20 -10.83 -9.35 8.77
CA ARG A 20 -9.70 -9.96 8.06
C ARG A 20 -9.87 -9.86 6.54
N HIS A 21 -11.08 -10.06 6.03
CA HIS A 21 -11.36 -9.93 4.60
C HIS A 21 -11.19 -8.49 4.11
N SER A 22 -11.68 -7.50 4.88
CA SER A 22 -11.48 -6.08 4.56
C SER A 22 -9.99 -5.70 4.56
N MET A 23 -9.22 -6.15 5.56
CA MET A 23 -7.78 -5.90 5.63
C MET A 23 -7.00 -6.53 4.48
N GLU A 24 -7.43 -7.69 3.99
CA GLU A 24 -6.78 -8.35 2.83
C GLU A 24 -7.09 -7.59 1.52
N PHE A 25 -8.34 -7.16 1.35
CA PHE A 25 -8.76 -6.31 0.22
C PHE A 25 -7.95 -5.00 0.18
N ASP A 26 -7.80 -4.32 1.32
CA ASP A 26 -7.06 -3.06 1.41
C ASP A 26 -5.58 -3.21 1.01
N LYS A 27 -4.94 -4.33 1.34
CA LYS A 27 -3.55 -4.63 0.94
C LYS A 27 -3.43 -4.77 -0.58
N GLU A 28 -4.29 -5.57 -1.20
CA GLU A 28 -4.24 -5.80 -2.65
C GLU A 28 -4.59 -4.51 -3.42
N VAL A 29 -5.52 -3.69 -2.92
CA VAL A 29 -5.80 -2.36 -3.47
C VAL A 29 -4.56 -1.46 -3.40
N LEU A 30 -3.88 -1.39 -2.26
CA LEU A 30 -2.69 -0.55 -2.10
C LEU A 30 -1.53 -1.00 -3.00
N LYS A 31 -1.35 -2.32 -3.14
CA LYS A 31 -0.39 -2.93 -4.06
C LYS A 31 -0.69 -2.60 -5.52
N ALA A 32 -1.96 -2.66 -5.93
CA ALA A 32 -2.39 -2.29 -7.27
C ALA A 32 -2.16 -0.78 -7.54
N ARG A 33 -2.50 0.08 -6.57
CA ARG A 33 -2.32 1.54 -6.67
C ARG A 33 -0.85 1.92 -6.81
N THR A 34 0.04 1.36 -6.00
CA THR A 34 1.48 1.65 -6.06
C THR A 34 2.12 1.17 -7.36
N LYS A 35 1.66 0.04 -7.91
CA LYS A 35 2.09 -0.42 -9.24
C LYS A 35 1.61 0.53 -10.35
N LYS A 36 0.33 0.91 -10.34
CA LYS A 36 -0.23 1.84 -11.32
C LYS A 36 0.52 3.17 -11.30
N PHE A 37 0.72 3.73 -10.11
CA PHE A 37 1.48 4.96 -9.90
C PHE A 37 2.89 4.92 -10.51
N ALA A 38 3.62 3.82 -10.33
CA ALA A 38 4.95 3.65 -10.93
C ALA A 38 4.91 3.61 -12.47
N LEU A 39 3.88 2.98 -13.05
CA LEU A 39 3.70 2.94 -14.51
C LEU A 39 3.30 4.32 -15.08
N ASP A 40 2.45 5.05 -14.37
CA ASP A 40 2.01 6.39 -14.77
C ASP A 40 3.20 7.36 -14.85
N PHE A 41 4.10 7.33 -13.86
CA PHE A 41 5.34 8.13 -13.92
C PHE A 41 6.25 7.73 -15.06
N LEU A 42 6.42 6.44 -15.32
CA LEU A 42 7.21 5.99 -16.47
C LEU A 42 6.59 6.45 -17.79
N GLY A 43 5.26 6.49 -17.87
CA GLY A 43 4.53 7.08 -18.99
C GLY A 43 4.82 8.58 -19.13
N PHE A 44 4.70 9.34 -18.04
CA PHE A 44 4.98 10.78 -18.02
C PHE A 44 6.44 11.12 -18.38
N VAL A 45 7.41 10.39 -17.84
CA VAL A 45 8.83 10.65 -18.13
C VAL A 45 9.15 10.44 -19.61
N ARG A 46 8.42 9.55 -20.31
CA ARG A 46 8.57 9.35 -21.76
C ARG A 46 8.03 10.52 -22.59
N THR A 47 7.18 11.38 -22.04
CA THR A 47 6.63 12.54 -22.75
C THR A 47 7.46 13.81 -22.57
N LEU A 48 8.48 13.78 -21.71
CA LEU A 48 9.37 14.92 -21.48
C LEU A 48 10.24 15.19 -22.71
N ALA A 49 10.59 16.46 -22.92
CA ALA A 49 11.50 16.86 -23.98
C ALA A 49 12.91 16.29 -23.75
N ASN A 50 13.68 16.13 -24.82
CA ASN A 50 15.06 15.65 -24.72
C ASN A 50 16.03 16.80 -24.39
N THR A 51 15.85 17.39 -23.20
CA THR A 51 16.76 18.39 -22.63
C THR A 51 17.40 17.84 -21.36
N ASP A 52 18.54 18.41 -20.95
CA ASP A 52 19.27 17.94 -19.79
C ASP A 52 18.45 18.10 -18.50
N GLU A 53 17.70 19.20 -18.35
CA GLU A 53 16.83 19.44 -17.20
C GLU A 53 15.70 18.39 -17.11
N CYS A 54 15.10 18.07 -18.26
CA CYS A 54 14.07 17.04 -18.35
C CYS A 54 14.62 15.65 -18.01
N ARG A 55 15.88 15.37 -18.36
CA ARG A 55 16.55 14.11 -18.03
C ARG A 55 16.78 13.98 -16.53
N ASP A 56 17.30 15.04 -15.89
CA ASP A 56 17.54 15.06 -14.44
C ASP A 56 16.25 14.89 -13.65
N ILE A 57 15.21 15.65 -14.02
CA ILE A 57 13.88 15.54 -13.41
C ILE A 57 13.30 14.14 -13.65
N GLY A 58 13.42 13.61 -14.88
CA GLY A 58 12.93 12.29 -15.24
C GLY A 58 13.59 11.17 -14.42
N ASP A 59 14.89 11.27 -14.17
CA ASP A 59 15.63 10.31 -13.34
C ASP A 59 15.23 10.39 -11.87
N GLN A 60 15.04 11.61 -11.32
CA GLN A 60 14.53 11.80 -9.96
C GLN A 60 13.11 11.21 -9.80
N LEU A 61 12.21 11.48 -10.75
CA LEU A 61 10.84 10.96 -10.76
C LEU A 61 10.81 9.43 -10.89
N ARG A 62 11.67 8.85 -11.75
CA ARG A 62 11.74 7.39 -11.91
C ARG A 62 12.13 6.71 -10.59
N ARG A 63 13.14 7.23 -9.89
CA ARG A 63 13.64 6.64 -8.63
C ARG A 63 12.64 6.80 -7.49
N SER A 64 12.08 8.01 -7.33
CA SER A 64 11.11 8.29 -6.28
C SER A 64 9.78 7.55 -6.50
N GLY A 65 9.25 7.56 -7.72
CA GLY A 65 7.99 6.91 -8.08
C GLY A 65 8.01 5.39 -7.95
N THR A 66 9.07 4.72 -8.43
CA THR A 66 9.22 3.26 -8.29
C THR A 66 9.58 2.83 -6.86
N GLY A 67 10.23 3.72 -6.10
CA GLY A 67 10.61 3.52 -4.70
C GLY A 67 9.42 3.28 -3.77
N VAL A 68 8.27 3.90 -4.02
CA VAL A 68 7.05 3.73 -3.20
C VAL A 68 6.58 2.27 -3.19
N GLY A 69 6.45 1.66 -4.37
CA GLY A 69 6.06 0.25 -4.47
C GLY A 69 7.12 -0.70 -3.90
N ALA A 70 8.40 -0.34 -4.01
CA ALA A 70 9.49 -1.12 -3.41
C ALA A 70 9.47 -1.05 -1.88
N ASN A 71 9.25 0.14 -1.31
CA ASN A 71 9.12 0.36 0.14
C ASN A 71 7.91 -0.39 0.69
N TYR A 72 6.75 -0.28 0.05
CA TYR A 72 5.56 -1.05 0.45
C TYR A 72 5.84 -2.55 0.53
N ARG A 73 6.46 -3.12 -0.51
CA ARG A 73 6.85 -4.54 -0.49
C ARG A 73 7.87 -4.88 0.60
N ALA A 74 8.80 -3.97 0.91
CA ALA A 74 9.77 -4.16 1.99
C ALA A 74 9.07 -4.18 3.36
N THR A 75 8.15 -3.25 3.60
CA THR A 75 7.35 -3.19 4.84
C THR A 75 6.49 -4.43 5.01
N CYS A 76 5.86 -4.95 3.95
CA CYS A 76 5.13 -6.23 3.99
C CYS A 76 6.01 -7.44 4.35
N ARG A 77 7.33 -7.36 4.14
CA ARG A 77 8.31 -8.39 4.55
C ARG A 77 8.96 -8.12 5.91
N SER A 78 8.68 -6.97 6.52
CA SER A 78 9.21 -6.64 7.84
C SER A 78 8.75 -7.67 8.86
N ARG A 79 9.67 -8.04 9.76
CA ARG A 79 9.43 -9.02 10.83
C ARG A 79 9.21 -8.36 12.19
N SER A 80 9.50 -7.06 12.32
CA SER A 80 9.21 -6.27 13.50
C SER A 80 7.80 -5.69 13.42
N ARG A 81 7.06 -5.75 14.52
CA ARG A 81 5.80 -5.03 14.72
C ARG A 81 6.07 -3.68 15.35
#